data_AF-A0A6L3EJ67-F1
#
_entry.id   AF-A0A6L3EJ67-F1
#
_cell.length_a   1.000
_cell.length_b   1.000
_cell.length_c   1.000
_cell.angle_alpha   90.00
_cell.angle_beta   90.00
_cell.angle_gamma   90.00
#
_symmetry.space_group_name_H-M   'P 1'
#
loop_
_entity.id
_entity.type
_entity.pdbx_description
1 polymer ?
#
loop_
_entity_poly.entity_id
_entity_poly.type
_entity_poly.pdbx_seq_one_letter_code
_entity_poly.pdbx_strand_id
1 'polypeptide(L)'
;MNSIVATILGGAMIASQCIMAEEVSWPLEIFERLDDHRIAVFPKLEDVLDSPTWNPGKTALPLGVEEAARVASSFERKSIPGAEVRIREIKLMPINDRRAAGRWYYLVKLQDRLEDRSEDHFVAILMNGIAVPAVVSPDSVR
;
A
#
# COMPACT_ATOMS: atom_id res chain seq x y z
N MET A 1 -33.82 -68.03 17.12
CA MET A 1 -34.92 -67.11 17.47
C MET A 1 -34.37 -65.69 17.45
N ASN A 2 -34.94 -64.91 16.55
CA ASN A 2 -34.86 -63.46 16.30
C ASN A 2 -34.16 -62.59 17.36
N SER A 3 -33.30 -61.65 16.92
CA SER A 3 -33.72 -60.24 16.85
C SER A 3 -32.63 -59.24 16.45
N ILE A 4 -33.02 -58.41 15.49
CA ILE A 4 -32.86 -56.94 15.38
C ILE A 4 -31.48 -56.39 15.00
N VAL A 5 -31.39 -56.09 13.70
CA VAL A 5 -30.52 -55.11 13.06
C VAL A 5 -30.88 -53.71 13.58
N ALA A 6 -29.95 -53.04 14.27
CA ALA A 6 -30.06 -51.62 14.59
C ALA A 6 -29.47 -50.80 13.44
N THR A 7 -30.34 -50.14 12.69
CA THR A 7 -29.98 -49.23 11.59
C THR A 7 -29.45 -47.93 12.18
N ILE A 8 -28.20 -47.59 11.89
CA ILE A 8 -27.59 -46.30 12.25
C ILE A 8 -28.11 -45.24 11.29
N LEU A 9 -29.05 -44.40 11.75
CA LEU A 9 -29.44 -43.16 11.09
C LEU A 9 -28.32 -42.13 11.28
N GLY A 10 -27.37 -42.12 10.35
CA GLY A 10 -26.37 -41.07 10.23
C GLY A 10 -27.01 -39.80 9.67
N GLY A 11 -27.41 -38.89 10.56
CA GLY A 11 -27.81 -37.54 10.19
C GLY A 11 -26.60 -36.75 9.69
N ALA A 12 -26.52 -36.54 8.38
CA ALA A 12 -25.55 -35.62 7.79
C ALA A 12 -25.94 -34.18 8.13
N MET A 13 -25.29 -33.59 9.13
CA MET A 13 -25.34 -32.13 9.34
C MET A 13 -24.56 -31.47 8.20
N ILE A 14 -25.29 -30.89 7.25
CA ILE A 14 -24.71 -30.02 6.24
C ILE A 14 -24.31 -28.73 6.95
N ALA A 15 -23.02 -28.63 7.33
CA ALA A 15 -22.45 -27.39 7.79
C ALA A 15 -22.54 -26.39 6.63
N SER A 16 -23.48 -25.43 6.74
CA SER A 16 -23.62 -24.33 5.81
C SER A 16 -22.38 -23.45 5.92
N GLN A 17 -21.40 -23.70 5.05
CA GLN A 17 -20.24 -22.83 4.91
C GLN A 17 -20.71 -21.55 4.24
N CYS A 18 -20.94 -20.50 5.04
CA CYS A 18 -21.07 -19.16 4.51
C CYS A 18 -19.75 -18.82 3.82
N ILE A 19 -19.75 -18.89 2.49
CA ILE A 19 -18.71 -18.29 1.66
C ILE A 19 -18.87 -16.79 1.89
N MET A 20 -18.06 -16.23 2.78
CA MET A 20 -17.93 -14.79 2.92
C MET A 20 -17.30 -14.33 1.61
N ALA A 21 -18.11 -13.72 0.74
CA ALA A 21 -17.59 -13.02 -0.42
C ALA A 21 -16.67 -11.94 0.11
N GLU A 22 -15.36 -12.11 -0.09
CA GLU A 22 -14.38 -11.06 0.12
C GLU A 22 -14.79 -9.90 -0.79
N GLU A 23 -15.22 -8.78 -0.20
CA GLU A 23 -15.62 -7.60 -0.96
C GLU A 23 -14.44 -7.16 -1.82
N VAL A 24 -14.58 -7.26 -3.14
CA VAL A 24 -13.56 -6.82 -4.08
C VAL A 24 -13.47 -5.29 -3.97
N SER A 25 -12.52 -4.80 -3.16
CA SER A 25 -12.22 -3.38 -3.06
C SER A 25 -11.24 -3.00 -4.16
N TRP A 26 -11.66 -2.09 -5.04
CA TRP A 26 -10.77 -1.53 -6.05
C TRP A 26 -9.74 -0.62 -5.38
N PRO A 27 -8.47 -0.62 -5.84
CA PRO A 27 -7.45 0.26 -5.28
C PRO A 27 -7.87 1.72 -5.46
N LEU A 28 -7.39 2.55 -4.55
CA LEU A 28 -7.49 3.99 -4.72
C LEU A 28 -6.46 4.43 -5.76
N GLU A 29 -6.83 5.34 -6.66
CA GLU A 29 -5.90 5.92 -7.63
C GLU A 29 -5.45 7.30 -7.15
N ILE A 30 -4.16 7.49 -6.96
CA ILE A 30 -3.57 8.77 -6.55
C ILE A 30 -2.60 9.21 -7.64
N PHE A 31 -2.79 10.41 -8.16
CA PHE A 31 -1.91 11.02 -9.16
C PHE A 31 -1.27 12.27 -8.60
N GLU A 32 0.06 12.32 -8.65
CA GLU A 32 0.82 13.48 -8.21
C GLU A 32 1.79 13.95 -9.28
N ARG A 33 2.31 15.17 -9.09
CA ARG A 33 3.46 15.67 -9.82
C ARG A 33 4.64 15.88 -8.88
N LEU A 34 5.76 15.27 -9.22
CA LEU A 34 7.01 15.43 -8.51
C LEU A 34 8.12 15.70 -9.54
N ASP A 35 8.75 16.88 -9.44
CA ASP A 35 9.59 17.45 -10.50
C ASP A 35 8.82 17.49 -11.84
N ASP A 36 9.39 16.87 -12.87
CA ASP A 36 8.81 16.75 -14.22
C ASP A 36 8.10 15.41 -14.44
N HIS A 37 7.90 14.60 -13.39
CA HIS A 37 7.24 13.32 -13.49
C HIS A 37 5.80 13.38 -12.98
N ARG A 38 4.88 12.83 -13.78
CA ARG A 38 3.55 12.44 -13.29
C ARG A 38 3.67 11.08 -12.62
N ILE A 39 3.37 11.02 -11.33
CA ILE A 39 3.47 9.80 -10.53
C ILE A 39 2.07 9.25 -10.27
N ALA A 40 1.89 7.95 -10.47
CA ALA A 40 0.66 7.23 -10.12
C ALA A 40 0.95 6.24 -8.99
N VAL A 41 0.07 6.22 -7.99
CA VAL A 41 0.12 5.31 -6.84
C VAL A 41 -1.23 4.63 -6.71
N PHE A 42 -1.21 3.30 -6.51
CA PHE A 42 -2.42 2.48 -6.41
C PHE A 42 -2.50 1.74 -5.07
N PRO A 43 -2.62 2.44 -3.93
CA PRO A 43 -2.76 1.77 -2.65
C PRO A 43 -4.10 1.04 -2.58
N LYS A 44 -4.13 -0.08 -1.85
CA LYS A 44 -5.40 -0.70 -1.51
C LYS A 44 -6.21 0.25 -0.64
N LEU A 45 -7.52 0.28 -0.83
CA LEU A 45 -8.39 1.16 -0.05
C LEU A 45 -8.32 0.81 1.45
N GLU A 46 -8.30 -0.48 1.79
CA GLU A 46 -8.16 -0.97 3.18
C GLU A 46 -6.91 -0.40 3.88
N ASP A 47 -5.74 -0.47 3.24
CA ASP A 47 -4.49 0.02 3.81
C ASP A 47 -4.53 1.55 4.06
N VAL A 48 -5.25 2.28 3.21
CA VAL A 48 -5.46 3.73 3.35
C VAL A 48 -6.44 4.03 4.50
N LEU A 49 -7.50 3.26 4.62
CA LEU A 49 -8.49 3.41 5.68
C LEU A 49 -7.93 3.01 7.05
N ASP A 50 -6.99 2.06 7.11
CA ASP A 50 -6.28 1.66 8.32
C ASP A 50 -5.16 2.64 8.71
N SER A 51 -4.68 3.42 7.75
CA SER A 51 -3.69 4.49 7.99
C SER A 51 -4.25 5.54 8.94
N PRO A 52 -3.54 6.07 9.95
CA PRO A 52 -4.08 7.08 10.87
C PRO A 52 -4.40 8.42 10.18
N THR A 53 -5.41 9.14 10.69
CA THR A 53 -5.75 10.47 10.19
C THR A 53 -4.77 11.45 10.82
N TRP A 54 -4.45 12.51 10.10
CA TRP A 54 -3.56 13.54 10.61
C TRP A 54 -4.12 14.93 10.35
N ASN A 55 -4.06 15.77 11.39
CA ASN A 55 -4.47 17.16 11.32
C ASN A 55 -3.24 18.06 11.56
N PRO A 56 -2.70 18.69 10.50
CA PRO A 56 -1.54 19.56 10.60
C PRO A 56 -1.72 20.63 11.69
N GLY A 57 -0.78 20.69 12.62
CA GLY A 57 -0.76 21.66 13.71
C GLY A 57 -1.66 21.33 14.91
N LYS A 58 -2.45 20.24 14.88
CA LYS A 58 -3.23 19.80 16.05
C LYS A 58 -2.72 18.50 16.66
N THR A 59 -2.30 17.56 15.82
CA THR A 59 -1.78 16.27 16.28
C THR A 59 -0.36 16.07 15.79
N ALA A 60 0.42 15.31 16.56
CA ALA A 60 1.74 14.86 16.13
C ALA A 60 1.60 14.01 14.85
N LEU A 61 2.62 14.09 14.00
CA LEU A 61 2.65 13.31 12.77
C LEU A 61 2.75 11.81 13.11
N PRO A 62 1.86 10.94 12.59
CA PRO A 62 1.82 9.54 13.02
C PRO A 62 3.08 8.74 12.64
N LEU A 63 3.71 9.12 11.53
CA LEU A 63 4.95 8.54 11.04
C LEU A 63 5.96 9.66 10.81
N GLY A 64 7.13 9.59 11.45
CA GLY A 64 8.19 10.58 11.23
C GLY A 64 8.90 10.41 9.89
N VAL A 65 9.54 11.49 9.42
CA VAL A 65 10.29 11.50 8.14
C VAL A 65 11.43 10.48 8.15
N GLU A 66 12.14 10.33 9.28
CA GLU A 66 13.22 9.35 9.43
C GLU A 66 12.73 7.91 9.29
N GLU A 67 11.54 7.63 9.83
CA GLU A 67 10.91 6.31 9.70
C GLU A 67 10.50 6.04 8.25
N ALA A 68 9.84 7.02 7.62
CA ALA A 68 9.44 6.92 6.23
C ALA A 68 10.64 6.69 5.31
N ALA A 69 11.76 7.40 5.54
CA ALA A 69 13.01 7.22 4.82
C ALA A 69 13.57 5.79 4.97
N ARG A 70 13.56 5.26 6.21
CA ARG A 70 14.02 3.90 6.50
C ARG A 70 13.14 2.85 5.81
N VAL A 71 11.83 3.00 5.86
CA VAL A 71 10.87 2.12 5.19
C VAL A 71 11.09 2.15 3.68
N ALA A 72 11.15 3.34 3.08
CA ALA A 72 11.37 3.52 1.63
C ALA A 72 12.67 2.85 1.17
N SER A 73 13.78 3.09 1.87
CA SER A 73 15.08 2.49 1.52
C SER A 73 15.08 0.97 1.66
N SER A 74 14.34 0.45 2.64
CA SER A 74 14.25 -1.00 2.88
C SER A 74 13.31 -1.69 1.89
N PHE A 75 12.30 -0.98 1.40
CA PHE A 75 11.43 -1.43 0.33
C PHE A 75 12.24 -1.54 -0.98
N GLU A 76 12.95 -0.48 -1.37
CA GLU A 76 13.67 -0.46 -2.65
C GLU A 76 14.82 -1.48 -2.72
N ARG A 77 15.61 -1.61 -1.64
CA ARG A 77 16.68 -2.63 -1.56
C ARG A 77 16.19 -4.07 -1.73
N LYS A 78 14.92 -4.35 -1.39
CA LYS A 78 14.32 -5.67 -1.62
C LYS A 78 13.93 -5.86 -3.09
N SER A 79 13.52 -4.79 -3.75
CA SER A 79 13.17 -4.76 -5.18
C SER A 79 14.41 -4.89 -6.07
N ILE A 80 15.52 -4.25 -5.69
CA ILE A 80 16.78 -4.24 -6.46
C ILE A 80 17.96 -4.65 -5.56
N PRO A 81 18.17 -5.96 -5.34
CA PRO A 81 19.26 -6.44 -4.51
C PRO A 81 20.63 -6.00 -5.05
N GLY A 82 21.45 -5.39 -4.18
CA GLY A 82 22.81 -4.96 -4.52
C GLY A 82 22.93 -3.53 -5.07
N ALA A 83 21.83 -2.83 -5.32
CA ALA A 83 21.87 -1.42 -5.66
C ALA A 83 22.22 -0.54 -4.44
N GLU A 84 23.01 0.52 -4.67
CA GLU A 84 23.14 1.60 -3.70
C GLU A 84 21.92 2.52 -3.83
N VAL A 85 21.08 2.54 -2.80
CA VAL A 85 19.85 3.35 -2.75
C VAL A 85 20.12 4.67 -2.04
N ARG A 86 19.81 5.80 -2.69
CA ARG A 86 19.90 7.14 -2.13
C ARG A 86 18.56 7.85 -2.17
N ILE A 87 18.11 8.38 -1.05
CA ILE A 87 16.92 9.24 -1.02
C ILE A 87 17.29 10.62 -1.57
N ARG A 88 16.53 11.07 -2.57
CA ARG A 88 16.70 12.39 -3.19
C ARG A 88 15.72 13.40 -2.64
N GLU A 89 14.47 12.98 -2.42
CA GLU A 89 13.40 13.86 -1.95
C GLU A 89 12.35 13.08 -1.16
N ILE A 90 11.76 13.73 -0.16
CA ILE A 90 10.58 13.25 0.55
C ILE A 90 9.57 14.39 0.61
N LYS A 91 8.38 14.17 0.03
CA LYS A 91 7.25 15.10 0.12
C LYS A 91 6.13 14.51 0.95
N LEU A 92 5.55 15.30 1.84
CA LEU A 92 4.37 14.94 2.63
C LEU A 92 3.11 15.45 1.92
N MET A 93 2.20 14.56 1.56
CA MET A 93 1.06 14.83 0.69
C MET A 93 -0.26 14.38 1.32
N PRO A 94 -1.34 15.18 1.24
CA PRO A 94 -2.67 14.74 1.61
C PRO A 94 -3.26 13.82 0.54
N ILE A 95 -4.08 12.85 0.94
CA ILE A 95 -4.84 12.03 -0.01
C ILE A 95 -6.13 12.78 -0.38
N ASN A 96 -6.21 13.24 -1.63
CA ASN A 96 -7.35 14.02 -2.15
C ASN A 96 -8.48 13.12 -2.69
N ASP A 97 -8.91 12.11 -1.93
CA ASP A 97 -10.09 11.29 -2.20
C ASP A 97 -11.08 11.38 -1.03
N ARG A 98 -12.38 11.48 -1.35
CA ARG A 98 -13.45 11.63 -0.34
C ARG A 98 -13.50 10.48 0.66
N ARG A 99 -13.18 9.25 0.22
CA ARG A 99 -13.15 8.04 1.05
C ARG A 99 -11.96 8.04 2.01
N ALA A 100 -10.90 8.78 1.68
CA ALA A 100 -9.65 8.84 2.43
C ALA A 100 -9.42 10.22 3.10
N ALA A 101 -10.51 10.93 3.41
CA ALA A 101 -10.42 12.29 3.96
C ALA A 101 -9.56 12.35 5.24
N GLY A 102 -8.61 13.28 5.28
CA GLY A 102 -7.71 13.47 6.42
C GLY A 102 -6.59 12.43 6.52
N ARG A 103 -6.45 11.54 5.53
CA ARG A 103 -5.30 10.65 5.39
C ARG A 103 -4.19 11.33 4.60
N TRP A 104 -2.96 10.97 4.94
CA TRP A 104 -1.74 11.53 4.37
C TRP A 104 -0.78 10.40 4.04
N TYR A 105 0.23 10.70 3.25
CA TYR A 105 1.31 9.79 2.91
C TYR A 105 2.57 10.59 2.55
N TYR A 106 3.71 9.92 2.58
CA TYR A 106 4.93 10.44 2.00
C TYR A 106 5.09 9.94 0.58
N LEU A 107 5.43 10.82 -0.36
CA LEU A 107 5.97 10.45 -1.66
C LEU A 107 7.49 10.61 -1.60
N VAL A 108 8.21 9.50 -1.78
CA VAL A 108 9.66 9.44 -1.65
C VAL A 108 10.26 9.17 -3.03
N LYS A 109 11.17 10.05 -3.45
CA LYS A 109 12.02 9.87 -4.63
C LYS A 109 13.34 9.25 -4.19
N LEU A 110 13.62 8.06 -4.70
CA LEU A 110 14.88 7.36 -4.52
C LEU A 110 15.65 7.38 -5.83
N GLN A 111 16.95 7.26 -5.72
CA GLN A 111 17.85 7.05 -6.84
C GLN A 111 18.68 5.82 -6.53
N ASP A 112 18.60 4.86 -7.42
CA ASP A 112 19.35 3.63 -7.32
C ASP A 112 20.56 3.71 -8.23
N ARG A 113 21.69 3.19 -7.76
CA ARG A 113 22.90 3.05 -8.55
C ARG A 113 23.27 1.57 -8.65
N LEU A 114 23.25 1.07 -9.88
CA LEU A 114 23.70 -0.28 -10.22
C LEU A 114 24.77 -0.15 -11.32
N GLU A 115 26.02 -0.44 -10.96
CA GLU A 115 27.19 -0.24 -11.81
C GLU A 115 27.29 1.22 -12.29
N ASP A 116 27.11 1.44 -13.60
CA ASP A 116 27.19 2.74 -14.27
C ASP A 116 25.81 3.34 -14.59
N ARG A 117 24.72 2.68 -14.17
CA ARG A 117 23.36 3.19 -14.37
C ARG A 117 22.81 3.78 -13.08
N SER A 118 22.11 4.90 -13.25
CA SER A 118 21.34 5.53 -12.19
C SER A 118 19.93 5.78 -12.67
N GLU A 119 18.95 5.27 -11.92
CA GLU A 119 17.54 5.37 -12.24
C GLU A 119 16.79 5.94 -11.03
N ASP A 120 15.79 6.77 -11.30
CA ASP A 120 14.94 7.36 -10.27
C ASP A 120 13.73 6.45 -10.02
N HIS A 121 13.47 6.15 -8.76
CA HIS A 121 12.39 5.31 -8.28
C HIS A 121 11.48 6.11 -7.36
N PHE A 122 10.20 5.75 -7.31
CA PHE A 122 9.22 6.42 -6.48
C PHE A 122 8.48 5.40 -5.62
N VAL A 123 8.30 5.73 -4.34
CA VAL A 123 7.49 4.92 -3.41
C VAL A 123 6.63 5.84 -2.57
N ALA A 124 5.38 5.44 -2.34
CA ALA A 124 4.50 6.09 -1.40
C ALA A 124 4.52 5.35 -0.06
N ILE A 125 4.70 6.07 1.05
CA ILE A 125 4.65 5.51 2.40
C ILE A 125 3.42 6.07 3.12
N LEU A 126 2.43 5.22 3.36
CA LEU A 126 1.25 5.57 4.14
C LEU A 126 1.64 5.86 5.60
N MET A 127 0.82 6.63 6.32
CA MET A 127 1.11 7.03 7.72
C MET A 127 1.10 5.87 8.74
N ASN A 128 0.70 4.67 8.34
CA ASN A 128 0.85 3.42 9.12
C ASN A 128 2.15 2.67 8.80
N GLY A 129 3.04 3.23 7.97
CA GLY A 129 4.32 2.63 7.59
C GLY A 129 4.25 1.65 6.42
N ILE A 130 3.09 1.49 5.77
CA ILE A 130 2.96 0.64 4.58
C ILE A 130 3.60 1.33 3.38
N ALA A 131 4.52 0.64 2.71
CA ALA A 131 5.12 1.06 1.46
C ALA A 131 4.29 0.57 0.27
N VAL A 132 4.00 1.47 -0.65
CA VAL A 132 3.20 1.22 -1.86
C VAL A 132 4.04 1.65 -3.07
N PRO A 133 4.24 0.78 -4.06
CA PRO A 133 5.00 1.13 -5.25
C PRO A 133 4.32 2.28 -6.00
N ALA A 134 5.13 3.22 -6.50
CA ALA A 134 4.66 4.31 -7.32
C ALA A 134 5.31 4.21 -8.72
N VAL A 135 4.54 4.53 -9.75
CA VAL A 135 4.99 4.41 -11.15
C VAL A 135 4.98 5.77 -11.82
N VAL A 136 5.97 6.03 -12.67
CA VAL A 136 5.95 7.19 -13.56
C VAL A 136 4.92 6.92 -14.65
N SER A 137 3.84 7.69 -14.64
CA SER A 137 2.82 7.65 -15.67
C SER A 137 3.32 8.45 -16.88
N PRO A 138 3.25 7.90 -18.10
CA PRO A 138 3.54 8.68 -19.30
C PRO A 138 2.58 9.86 -19.38
N ASP A 139 3.08 11.01 -19.84
CA ASP A 139 2.21 12.12 -20.18
C ASP A 139 1.22 11.64 -21.24
N SER A 140 -0.07 11.79 -20.97
CA SER A 140 -1.09 11.45 -21.96
C SER A 140 -0.84 12.33 -23.19
N VAL A 141 -0.53 11.72 -24.33
CA VAL A 141 -0.51 12.40 -25.62
C VAL A 141 -1.91 13.00 -25.82
N ARG A 142 -1.99 14.33 -25.80
CA ARG A 142 -3.21 15.07 -26.12
C ARG A 142 -3.42 15.15 -27.62
#